data_AF-A0A527H155-F1
#
_entry.id   AF-A0A527H155-F1
#
_cell.length_a   1.000
_cell.length_b   1.000
_cell.length_c   1.000
_cell.angle_alpha   90.00
_cell.angle_beta   90.00
_cell.angle_gamma   90.00
#
_symmetry.space_group_name_H-M   'P 1'
#
loop_
_entity.id
_entity.type
_entity.pdbx_description
1 polymer ?
#
loop_
_entity_poly.entity_id
_entity_poly.type
_entity_poly.pdbx_seq_one_letter_code
_entity_poly.pdbx_strand_id
1 'polypeptide(L)'
;DGMKTGFVCPSGFNMIGSATRNGRTLVAVVLGEKSAVTRAETAAKLLDQGFDAPAAGSATVTTLAPYGDTVSPNDMKDEVCKKKTPQEQSEAPPVVAKDVPKSPYQEKLDHVPTLVAVGLGGATGPAPKAILDRGGQEYADVPIPSWRPDRPAPAGAGPKIAGSAAQGDQPAKVA
;
A
#
# COMPACT_ATOMS: atom_id res chain seq x y z
N ASP A 1 19.27 5.90 -2.96
CA ASP A 1 18.92 4.76 -2.08
C ASP A 1 17.45 4.45 -2.18
N GLY A 2 17.08 3.18 -2.14
CA GLY A 2 15.70 2.73 -2.33
C GLY A 2 15.45 1.38 -1.70
N MET A 3 14.17 1.08 -1.46
CA MET A 3 13.73 -0.20 -0.91
C MET A 3 12.58 -0.77 -1.73
N LYS A 4 12.50 -2.10 -1.81
CA LYS A 4 11.34 -2.80 -2.32
C LYS A 4 10.95 -3.89 -1.33
N THR A 5 9.65 -3.96 -1.05
CA THR A 5 9.05 -5.02 -0.25
C THR A 5 8.30 -5.99 -1.14
N GLY A 6 8.14 -7.23 -0.68
CA GLY A 6 7.33 -8.25 -1.32
C GLY A 6 6.73 -9.18 -0.28
N PHE A 7 5.52 -9.67 -0.53
CA PHE A 7 4.87 -10.64 0.34
C PHE A 7 3.99 -11.57 -0.50
N VAL A 8 4.21 -12.85 -0.33
CA VAL A 8 3.32 -13.93 -0.79
C VAL A 8 3.37 -15.01 0.27
N CYS A 9 2.23 -15.62 0.63
CA CYS A 9 2.15 -16.65 1.67
C CYS A 9 3.27 -17.71 1.65
N PRO A 10 3.58 -18.38 0.53
CA PRO A 10 4.65 -19.39 0.50
C PRO A 10 6.05 -18.79 0.61
N SER A 11 6.24 -17.51 0.28
CA SER A 11 7.54 -16.82 0.28
C SER A 11 7.85 -16.03 1.56
N GLY A 12 6.88 -15.92 2.47
CA GLY A 12 6.96 -15.02 3.62
C GLY A 12 7.10 -13.53 3.25
N PHE A 13 7.63 -12.75 4.18
CA PHE A 13 7.89 -11.32 4.03
C PHE A 13 9.31 -11.08 3.49
N ASN A 14 9.41 -10.48 2.31
CA ASN A 14 10.66 -10.23 1.61
C ASN A 14 10.95 -8.73 1.53
N MET A 15 12.21 -8.34 1.59
CA MET A 15 12.66 -6.96 1.44
C MET A 15 14.06 -6.89 0.85
N ILE A 16 14.24 -5.94 -0.07
CA ILE A 16 15.55 -5.47 -0.51
C ILE A 16 15.64 -3.98 -0.20
N GLY A 17 16.79 -3.55 0.33
CA GLY A 17 17.04 -2.14 0.63
C GLY A 17 18.50 -1.79 0.40
N SER A 18 18.75 -0.60 -0.15
CA SER A 18 20.10 -0.04 -0.23
C SER A 18 20.27 1.14 0.71
N ALA A 19 21.48 1.29 1.23
CA ALA A 19 21.88 2.43 2.05
C ALA A 19 23.33 2.81 1.72
N THR A 20 23.61 4.11 1.74
CA THR A 20 24.97 4.64 1.53
C THR A 20 25.45 5.38 2.77
N ARG A 21 26.63 5.01 3.31
CA ARG A 21 27.30 5.71 4.42
C ARG A 21 28.79 5.89 4.07
N ASN A 22 29.34 7.08 4.28
CA ASN A 22 30.77 7.38 4.04
C ASN A 22 31.28 6.97 2.64
N GLY A 23 30.45 7.17 1.60
CA GLY A 23 30.80 6.78 0.23
C GLY A 23 30.74 5.28 -0.08
N ARG A 24 30.36 4.45 0.89
CA ARG A 24 30.13 3.01 0.72
C ARG A 24 28.64 2.71 0.65
N THR A 25 28.19 2.08 -0.42
CA THR A 25 26.81 1.64 -0.60
C THR A 25 26.69 0.16 -0.32
N LEU A 26 25.71 -0.22 0.51
CA LEU A 26 25.37 -1.59 0.84
C LEU A 26 23.95 -1.90 0.41
N VAL A 27 23.72 -3.17 0.09
CA VAL A 27 22.40 -3.71 -0.23
C VAL A 27 22.13 -4.87 0.72
N ALA A 28 21.02 -4.78 1.46
CA ALA A 28 20.52 -5.88 2.27
C ALA A 28 19.36 -6.56 1.54
N VAL A 29 19.43 -7.89 1.46
CA VAL A 29 18.37 -8.75 0.91
C VAL A 29 17.89 -9.66 2.03
N VAL A 30 16.63 -9.53 2.40
CA VAL A 30 15.95 -10.33 3.42
C VAL A 30 14.85 -11.13 2.73
N LEU A 31 14.90 -12.45 2.90
CA LEU A 31 13.93 -13.37 2.31
C LEU A 31 13.28 -14.21 3.41
N GLY A 32 11.97 -14.44 3.29
CA GLY A 32 11.27 -15.41 4.14
C GLY A 32 11.11 -15.01 5.60
N GLU A 33 10.87 -13.73 5.91
CA GLU A 33 10.56 -13.32 7.28
C GLU A 33 9.10 -13.62 7.66
N LYS A 34 8.85 -13.75 8.97
CA LYS A 34 7.54 -14.15 9.50
C LYS A 34 6.56 -12.98 9.63
N SER A 35 7.08 -11.76 9.71
CA SER A 35 6.30 -10.53 9.88
C SER A 35 6.95 -9.35 9.12
N ALA A 36 6.22 -8.27 8.88
CA ALA A 36 6.75 -7.06 8.26
C ALA A 36 7.70 -6.27 9.18
N VAL A 37 7.49 -6.33 10.50
CA VAL A 37 8.35 -5.77 11.55
C VAL A 37 9.67 -6.54 11.62
N THR A 38 9.64 -7.87 11.81
CA THR A 38 10.89 -8.66 11.88
C THR A 38 11.70 -8.50 10.59
N ARG A 39 11.02 -8.43 9.44
CA ARG A 39 11.66 -8.10 8.16
C ARG A 39 12.41 -6.76 8.16
N ALA A 40 11.78 -5.71 8.69
CA ALA A 40 12.42 -4.39 8.73
C ALA A 40 13.60 -4.37 9.72
N GLU A 41 13.44 -5.00 10.89
CA GLU A 41 14.50 -5.11 11.90
C GLU A 41 15.69 -5.93 11.39
N THR A 42 15.45 -7.09 10.78
CA THR A 42 16.50 -7.92 10.18
C THR A 42 17.23 -7.16 9.08
N ALA A 43 16.52 -6.41 8.23
CA ALA A 43 17.18 -5.63 7.18
C ALA A 43 18.05 -4.51 7.75
N ALA A 44 17.57 -3.79 8.76
CA ALA A 44 18.34 -2.75 9.44
C ALA A 44 19.60 -3.34 10.09
N LYS A 45 19.44 -4.45 10.82
CA LYS A 45 20.54 -5.18 11.45
C LYS A 45 21.60 -5.62 10.43
N LEU A 46 21.20 -6.15 9.28
CA LEU A 46 22.14 -6.55 8.23
C LEU A 46 22.91 -5.36 7.65
N LEU A 47 22.24 -4.22 7.45
CA LEU A 47 22.91 -3.00 6.99
C LEU A 47 23.93 -2.52 8.02
N ASP A 48 23.55 -2.45 9.30
CA ASP A 48 24.45 -2.02 10.37
C ASP A 48 25.66 -2.95 10.50
N GLN A 49 25.44 -4.27 10.53
CA GLN A 49 26.52 -5.27 10.50
C GLN A 49 27.42 -5.12 9.27
N GLY A 50 26.83 -4.86 8.10
CA GLY A 50 27.57 -4.66 6.87
C GLY A 50 28.45 -3.42 6.92
N PHE A 51 27.98 -2.32 7.54
CA PHE A 51 28.75 -1.09 7.70
C PHE A 51 29.87 -1.22 8.73
N ASP A 52 29.65 -1.98 9.81
CA ASP A 52 30.67 -2.28 10.83
C ASP A 52 31.75 -3.24 10.31
N ALA A 53 31.42 -4.10 9.35
CA ALA A 53 32.36 -5.02 8.73
C ALA A 53 33.24 -4.31 7.66
N PRO A 54 34.56 -4.60 7.62
CA PRO A 54 35.44 -4.10 6.57
C PRO A 54 35.02 -4.66 5.20
N ALA A 55 35.21 -3.87 4.14
CA ALA A 55 34.83 -4.24 2.78
C ALA A 55 35.70 -5.35 2.15
N ALA A 56 36.77 -5.79 2.83
CA ALA A 56 37.74 -6.72 2.28
C ALA A 56 37.34 -8.19 2.54
N GLY A 57 37.29 -9.00 1.48
CA GLY A 57 37.18 -10.46 1.58
C GLY A 57 35.76 -11.05 1.52
N SER A 58 34.73 -10.26 1.20
CA SER A 58 33.38 -10.79 1.01
C SER A 58 33.26 -11.58 -0.30
N ALA A 59 32.60 -12.74 -0.26
CA ALA A 59 32.20 -13.47 -1.46
C ALA A 59 31.36 -12.55 -2.38
N THR A 60 31.60 -12.63 -3.68
CA THR A 60 30.76 -11.94 -4.67
C THR A 60 29.50 -12.77 -4.92
N VAL A 61 28.42 -12.12 -5.38
CA VAL A 61 27.17 -12.80 -5.77
C VAL A 61 27.43 -13.91 -6.80
N THR A 62 28.39 -13.68 -7.70
CA THR A 62 28.80 -14.65 -8.73
C THR A 62 29.49 -15.88 -8.14
N THR A 63 30.17 -15.73 -7.00
CA THR A 63 30.89 -16.81 -6.32
C THR A 63 30.08 -17.45 -5.19
N LEU A 64 28.85 -16.99 -4.94
CA LEU A 64 28.03 -17.49 -3.85
C LEU A 64 27.53 -18.90 -4.21
N ALA A 65 28.04 -19.91 -3.49
CA ALA A 65 27.58 -21.27 -3.67
C ALA A 65 26.15 -21.44 -3.14
N PRO A 66 25.28 -22.17 -3.86
CA PRO A 66 23.98 -22.54 -3.32
C PRO A 66 24.17 -23.37 -2.06
N TYR A 67 23.31 -23.14 -1.07
CA TYR A 67 23.34 -23.81 0.22
C TYR A 67 21.97 -24.41 0.53
N GLY A 68 21.95 -25.45 1.38
CA GLY A 68 20.72 -26.13 1.77
C GLY A 68 20.19 -27.12 0.73
N ASP A 69 18.92 -27.49 0.87
CA ASP A 69 18.22 -28.30 -0.13
C ASP A 69 17.88 -27.44 -1.35
N THR A 70 18.44 -27.80 -2.50
CA THR A 70 18.22 -27.10 -3.78
C THR A 70 17.16 -27.78 -4.64
N VAL A 71 16.58 -28.90 -4.16
CA VAL A 71 15.65 -29.72 -4.93
C VAL A 71 14.21 -29.32 -4.66
N SER A 72 13.90 -28.85 -3.44
CA SER A 72 12.55 -28.46 -3.04
C SER A 72 12.47 -26.98 -2.59
N PRO A 73 11.50 -26.18 -3.10
CA PRO A 73 11.27 -24.84 -2.59
C PRO A 73 10.76 -24.87 -1.14
N ASN A 74 11.33 -24.03 -0.29
CA ASN A 74 10.83 -23.87 1.08
C ASN A 74 9.47 -23.14 1.08
N ASP A 75 8.42 -23.79 1.60
CA ASP A 75 7.06 -23.23 1.67
C ASP A 75 6.74 -22.72 3.08
N MET A 76 6.54 -21.40 3.21
CA MET A 76 6.21 -20.73 4.47
C MET A 76 4.73 -20.49 4.70
N LYS A 77 3.84 -20.92 3.78
CA LYS A 77 2.40 -20.60 3.81
C LYS A 77 1.77 -21.05 5.12
N ASP A 78 2.23 -22.17 5.65
CA ASP A 78 1.71 -22.75 6.87
C ASP A 78 2.13 -21.99 8.13
N GLU A 79 3.29 -21.32 8.13
CA GLU A 79 3.73 -20.52 9.27
C GLU A 79 3.17 -19.10 9.23
N VAL A 80 3.04 -18.55 8.03
CA VAL A 80 2.77 -17.13 7.79
C VAL A 80 1.28 -16.87 7.58
N CYS A 81 0.58 -17.74 6.84
CA CYS A 81 -0.81 -17.52 6.42
C CYS A 81 -1.84 -18.46 7.06
N LYS A 82 -1.44 -19.35 7.98
CA LYS A 82 -2.45 -20.01 8.83
C LYS A 82 -3.23 -18.93 9.59
N LYS A 83 -4.55 -19.09 9.68
CA LYS A 83 -5.41 -18.21 10.48
C LYS A 83 -4.94 -18.30 11.93
N LYS A 84 -4.22 -17.27 12.37
CA LYS A 84 -3.87 -17.06 13.77
C LYS A 84 -4.92 -16.15 14.40
N THR A 85 -4.94 -16.09 15.72
CA THR A 85 -5.86 -15.19 16.41
C THR A 85 -5.52 -13.72 16.07
N PRO A 86 -6.49 -12.78 16.06
CA PRO A 86 -6.22 -11.37 15.77
C PRO A 86 -5.10 -10.75 16.61
N GLN A 87 -4.90 -11.26 17.83
CA GLN A 87 -3.84 -10.87 18.75
C GLN A 87 -2.45 -11.30 18.27
N GLU A 88 -2.33 -12.46 17.64
CA GLU A 88 -1.08 -12.97 17.05
C GLU A 88 -0.82 -12.42 15.64
N GLN A 89 -1.86 -11.95 14.95
CA GLN A 89 -1.77 -11.34 13.62
C GLN A 89 -1.50 -9.84 13.66
N SER A 90 -1.75 -9.19 14.79
CA SER A 90 -1.47 -7.77 14.97
C SER A 90 0.01 -7.57 15.24
N GLU A 91 0.72 -6.96 14.30
CA GLU A 91 2.08 -6.45 14.52
C GLU A 91 2.13 -5.18 15.36
N ALA A 92 0.95 -4.70 15.79
CA ALA A 92 0.89 -3.67 16.81
C ALA A 92 1.54 -4.20 18.10
N PRO A 93 2.31 -3.37 18.83
CA PRO A 93 2.68 -3.68 20.20
C PRO A 93 1.42 -4.17 20.95
N PRO A 94 1.53 -5.17 21.84
CA PRO A 94 0.40 -5.57 22.66
C PRO A 94 -0.19 -4.29 23.23
N VAL A 95 -1.48 -4.05 22.95
CA VAL A 95 -2.21 -2.90 23.44
C VAL A 95 -1.95 -2.81 24.94
N VAL A 96 -1.00 -1.96 25.31
CA VAL A 96 -0.86 -1.46 26.66
C VAL A 96 -2.25 -0.97 27.00
N ALA A 97 -2.73 -1.41 28.17
CA ALA A 97 -4.10 -1.29 28.63
C ALA A 97 -4.82 -0.02 28.15
N LYS A 98 -6.15 -0.11 28.01
CA LYS A 98 -7.09 0.93 27.55
C LYS A 98 -7.02 2.31 28.25
N ASP A 99 -6.01 2.53 29.07
CA ASP A 99 -5.62 3.77 29.72
C ASP A 99 -4.49 4.48 28.97
N VAL A 100 -4.61 4.60 27.64
CA VAL A 100 -3.85 5.64 26.92
C VAL A 100 -4.38 6.98 27.42
N PRO A 101 -3.54 7.92 27.88
CA PRO A 101 -4.02 9.24 28.27
C PRO A 101 -4.69 9.86 27.04
N LYS A 102 -6.02 10.07 27.12
CA LYS A 102 -6.76 10.86 26.14
C LYS A 102 -6.01 12.18 26.02
N SER A 103 -5.58 12.53 24.81
CA SER A 103 -4.89 13.80 24.63
C SER A 103 -5.81 14.91 25.16
N PRO A 104 -5.27 15.99 25.76
CA PRO A 104 -6.08 17.11 26.23
C PRO A 104 -6.96 17.71 25.13
N TYR A 105 -6.64 17.43 23.86
CA TYR A 105 -7.34 17.90 22.67
C TYR A 105 -8.36 16.90 22.11
N GLN A 106 -8.53 15.73 22.72
CA GLN A 106 -9.51 14.73 22.30
C GLN A 106 -10.83 14.97 23.03
N GLU A 107 -11.51 16.05 22.66
CA GLU A 107 -12.83 16.36 23.18
C GLU A 107 -13.89 15.47 22.51
N LYS A 108 -14.95 15.16 23.27
CA LYS A 108 -16.10 14.43 22.73
C LYS A 108 -16.78 15.36 21.72
N LEU A 109 -17.25 14.82 20.60
CA LEU A 109 -17.99 15.62 19.63
C LEU A 109 -19.27 16.16 20.30
N ASP A 110 -19.30 17.47 20.57
CA ASP A 110 -20.44 18.15 21.21
C ASP A 110 -21.54 18.53 20.22
N HIS A 111 -21.34 18.22 18.94
CA HIS A 111 -22.29 18.46 17.87
C HIS A 111 -22.50 17.18 17.05
N VAL A 112 -23.69 17.07 16.47
CA VAL A 112 -24.02 15.99 15.55
C VAL A 112 -23.08 16.12 14.34
N PRO A 113 -22.40 15.04 13.89
CA PRO A 113 -21.51 15.12 12.74
C PRO A 113 -22.28 15.65 11.53
N THR A 114 -21.82 16.77 10.97
CA THR A 114 -22.31 17.25 9.68
C THR A 114 -21.76 16.34 8.60
N LEU A 115 -22.59 15.42 8.14
CA LEU A 115 -22.27 14.54 7.03
C LEU A 115 -22.19 15.38 5.75
N VAL A 116 -20.98 15.66 5.30
CA VAL A 116 -20.76 16.23 3.97
C VAL A 116 -20.67 15.05 3.00
N ALA A 117 -21.64 14.96 2.10
CA ALA A 117 -21.62 13.98 1.03
C ALA A 117 -20.44 14.28 0.10
N VAL A 118 -19.32 13.58 0.30
CA VAL A 118 -18.21 13.58 -0.64
C VAL A 118 -18.55 12.61 -1.75
N GLY A 119 -19.01 13.15 -2.88
CA GLY A 119 -19.18 12.38 -4.10
C GLY A 119 -17.82 11.99 -4.65
N LEU A 120 -17.62 10.70 -4.92
CA LEU A 120 -16.62 10.27 -5.88
C LEU A 120 -17.05 10.91 -7.20
N GLY A 121 -16.42 11.99 -7.64
CA GLY A 121 -16.88 12.81 -8.78
C GLY A 121 -16.96 12.03 -10.10
N GLY A 122 -17.95 11.16 -10.24
CA GLY A 122 -18.14 10.18 -11.30
C GLY A 122 -17.40 8.84 -11.15
N ALA A 123 -16.59 8.59 -10.11
CA ALA A 123 -15.87 7.31 -10.01
C ALA A 123 -16.78 6.18 -9.47
N THR A 124 -17.53 5.56 -10.38
CA THR A 124 -18.42 4.44 -10.09
C THR A 124 -17.61 3.14 -9.96
N GLY A 125 -17.14 2.80 -8.76
CA GLY A 125 -16.73 1.43 -8.44
C GLY A 125 -17.96 0.53 -8.22
N PRO A 126 -17.84 -0.80 -8.30
CA PRO A 126 -18.97 -1.69 -8.03
C PRO A 126 -19.56 -1.36 -6.66
N ALA A 127 -20.88 -1.13 -6.61
CA ALA A 127 -21.58 -0.72 -5.41
C ALA A 127 -21.28 -1.69 -4.25
N PRO A 128 -20.99 -1.21 -3.04
CA PRO A 128 -20.77 -2.07 -1.88
C PRO A 128 -22.01 -2.94 -1.66
N LYS A 129 -21.81 -4.20 -1.24
CA LYS A 129 -22.89 -5.20 -1.07
C LYS A 129 -24.08 -4.73 -0.22
N ALA A 130 -23.91 -3.69 0.60
CA ALA A 130 -24.98 -3.06 1.36
C ALA A 130 -26.04 -2.33 0.51
N ILE A 131 -25.77 -2.07 -0.79
CA ILE A 131 -26.67 -1.33 -1.70
C ILE A 131 -27.27 -2.25 -2.79
N LEU A 132 -26.71 -3.45 -2.98
CA LEU A 132 -27.07 -4.38 -4.08
C LEU A 132 -28.45 -5.05 -3.92
N ASP A 133 -29.10 -4.95 -2.76
CA ASP A 133 -30.45 -5.51 -2.53
C ASP A 133 -31.57 -4.71 -3.22
N ARG A 134 -31.21 -3.70 -4.02
CA ARG A 134 -32.15 -2.88 -4.81
C ARG A 134 -31.72 -2.75 -6.27
N GLY A 135 -31.64 -3.90 -6.95
CA GLY A 135 -31.86 -4.00 -8.40
C GLY A 135 -30.75 -3.49 -9.32
N GLY A 136 -30.14 -4.44 -10.04
CA GLY A 136 -29.67 -4.23 -11.42
C GLY A 136 -28.27 -3.65 -11.57
N GLN A 137 -27.45 -4.30 -12.39
CA GLN A 137 -26.05 -3.93 -12.61
C GLN A 137 -25.92 -2.67 -13.48
N GLU A 138 -24.96 -1.80 -13.14
CA GLU A 138 -24.67 -0.57 -13.87
C GLU A 138 -23.16 -0.44 -14.10
N TYR A 139 -22.76 -0.12 -15.34
CA TYR A 139 -21.36 0.03 -15.78
C TYR A 139 -20.82 1.41 -15.38
N ALA A 140 -19.50 1.49 -15.16
CA ALA A 140 -18.85 2.65 -14.57
C ALA A 140 -18.46 3.74 -15.59
N ASP A 141 -19.04 4.94 -15.46
CA ASP A 141 -18.61 6.16 -16.15
C ASP A 141 -17.31 6.72 -15.55
N VAL A 142 -16.16 6.12 -15.85
CA VAL A 142 -14.87 6.57 -15.31
C VAL A 142 -14.47 7.93 -15.89
N PRO A 143 -14.35 8.99 -15.06
CA PRO A 143 -13.97 10.32 -15.54
C PRO A 143 -12.53 10.36 -16.03
N ILE A 144 -12.31 10.98 -17.20
CA ILE A 144 -10.98 11.16 -17.77
C ILE A 144 -10.23 12.24 -16.96
N PRO A 145 -8.98 11.98 -16.50
CA PRO A 145 -8.22 12.95 -15.73
C PRO A 145 -8.04 14.26 -16.50
N SER A 146 -8.45 15.38 -15.89
CA SER A 146 -8.14 16.71 -16.40
C SER A 146 -6.75 17.16 -15.97
N TRP A 147 -6.18 18.08 -16.74
CA TRP A 147 -4.86 18.63 -16.42
C TRP A 147 -4.88 19.44 -15.12
N ARG A 148 -3.79 19.34 -14.38
CA ARG A 148 -3.53 19.99 -13.10
C ARG A 148 -3.63 21.53 -13.22
N PRO A 149 -4.51 22.20 -12.45
CA PRO A 149 -4.73 23.66 -12.55
C PRO A 149 -3.49 24.52 -12.24
N ASP A 150 -2.55 23.98 -11.46
CA ASP A 150 -1.31 24.62 -11.02
C ASP A 150 -0.20 24.62 -12.08
N ARG A 151 -0.40 23.97 -13.23
CA ARG A 151 0.61 23.89 -14.29
C ARG A 151 0.03 24.36 -15.63
N PRO A 152 0.82 25.03 -16.47
CA PRO A 152 0.39 25.31 -17.84
C PRO A 152 0.17 23.98 -18.57
N ALA A 153 -0.96 23.87 -19.27
CA ALA A 153 -1.31 22.67 -20.02
C ALA A 153 -0.33 22.46 -21.19
N PRO A 154 0.14 21.21 -21.43
CA PRO A 154 0.94 20.91 -22.61
C PRO A 154 0.11 21.08 -23.88
N ALA A 155 0.76 21.48 -24.98
CA ALA A 155 0.11 21.65 -26.28
C ALA A 155 -0.56 20.33 -26.71
N GLY A 156 -1.90 20.31 -26.77
CA GLY A 156 -2.71 19.13 -27.14
C GLY A 156 -3.60 18.55 -26.05
N ALA A 157 -3.61 19.10 -24.82
CA ALA A 157 -4.43 18.60 -23.70
C ALA A 157 -5.91 19.06 -23.70
N GLY A 158 -6.46 19.46 -24.85
CA GLY A 158 -7.88 19.79 -24.99
C GLY A 158 -8.70 18.58 -25.45
N PRO A 159 -9.91 18.35 -24.91
CA PRO A 159 -10.77 17.26 -25.39
C PRO A 159 -11.18 17.51 -26.84
N LYS A 160 -10.76 16.61 -27.76
CA LYS A 160 -11.35 16.52 -29.10
C LYS A 160 -12.69 15.79 -28.97
N ILE A 161 -13.78 16.53 -28.79
CA ILE A 161 -15.13 15.98 -28.89
C ILE A 161 -15.52 15.96 -30.36
N ALA A 162 -15.77 14.76 -30.90
CA ALA A 162 -16.46 14.56 -32.17
C ALA A 162 -17.95 14.29 -31.88
N GLY A 163 -18.83 15.09 -32.49
CA GLY A 163 -20.32 14.98 -32.45
C GLY A 163 -20.96 15.84 -31.35
N SER A 164 -21.47 17.04 -31.63
CA SER A 164 -22.80 17.39 -32.21
C SER A 164 -23.97 16.78 -31.41
N ALA A 165 -25.03 17.47 -30.98
CA ALA A 165 -25.50 18.86 -31.02
C ALA A 165 -26.69 18.91 -30.00
N ALA A 166 -26.79 19.91 -29.11
CA ALA A 166 -27.68 21.09 -29.19
C ALA A 166 -29.22 20.84 -29.12
N GLN A 167 -29.89 21.84 -28.52
CA GLN A 167 -31.34 22.05 -28.27
C GLN A 167 -31.93 21.31 -27.05
N GLY A 168 -32.58 21.93 -26.06
CA GLY A 168 -33.09 23.30 -25.90
C GLY A 168 -34.54 23.26 -25.40
N ASP A 169 -34.79 23.95 -24.28
CA ASP A 169 -36.07 24.53 -23.83
C ASP A 169 -37.24 23.68 -23.24
N GLN A 170 -37.65 24.12 -22.03
CA GLN A 170 -39.03 24.27 -21.51
C GLN A 170 -39.69 23.20 -20.59
N PRO A 171 -40.70 23.56 -19.77
CA PRO A 171 -40.56 23.66 -18.31
C PRO A 171 -41.56 22.80 -17.51
N ALA A 172 -41.50 22.95 -16.18
CA ALA A 172 -42.33 22.29 -15.17
C ALA A 172 -43.84 22.23 -15.48
N LYS A 173 -44.46 21.10 -15.14
CA LYS A 173 -45.92 21.01 -14.97
C LYS A 173 -46.27 20.31 -13.66
N VAL A 174 -46.98 21.06 -12.83
CA VAL A 174 -47.71 20.65 -11.64
C VAL A 174 -49.04 20.02 -12.07
N ALA A 175 -49.36 18.85 -11.55
CA ALA A 175 -50.67 18.35 -11.09
C ALA A 175 -50.59 16.84 -10.86
#